data_AF-A0A367IIR0-F1
#
_entry.id   AF-A0A367IIR0-F1
#
_cell.length_a   1.000
_cell.length_b   1.000
_cell.length_c   1.000
_cell.angle_alpha   90.00
_cell.angle_beta   90.00
_cell.angle_gamma   90.00
#
_symmetry.space_group_name_H-M   'P 1'
#
loop_
_entity.id
_entity.type
_entity.pdbx_description
1 polymer ?
#
loop_
_entity_poly.entity_id
_entity_poly.type
_entity_poly.pdbx_seq_one_letter_code
_entity_poly.pdbx_strand_id
1 'polypeptide(L)'
;VQTWINRGEIPPSVEMTAAFIELIIRDEQFGHHHSHKELRLMYAMAIVRFVNGLVDREQKGKFAKSIQVLARSMGLPTWFVDLRHASTHERLPSLIVLRDGAMQAVAWLHDHYWVRNLKSTEQKQMLQHNPEIKVKLNQYKDCRKTFIKEKYNDPTPYVTCIQSLVELMNDDVIHQEIIPLLLGVGGLVPTSKKKRASAEHMQISKGLIELWTPLIQGLDDGFPDFGQQLVSCMIDKLDAKDDFEINQVLLNPYAAFATKDGAEDVTKAPSYLLTL
;
A
#
# COMPACT_ATOMS: atom_id res chain seq x y z
N VAL A 1 -15.28 6.32 -9.84
CA VAL A 1 -14.70 6.66 -11.18
C VAL A 1 -15.49 7.75 -11.90
N GLN A 2 -16.81 7.62 -12.06
CA GLN A 2 -17.61 8.68 -12.72
C GLN A 2 -17.46 10.08 -12.10
N THR A 3 -17.43 10.17 -10.77
CA THR A 3 -17.14 11.44 -10.07
C THR A 3 -15.77 12.04 -10.44
N TRP A 4 -14.77 11.21 -10.74
CA TRP A 4 -13.44 11.69 -11.11
C TRP A 4 -13.42 12.16 -12.57
N ILE A 5 -14.09 11.44 -13.48
CA ILE A 5 -14.27 11.84 -14.89
C ILE A 5 -14.93 13.22 -14.97
N ASN A 6 -15.95 13.47 -14.16
CA ASN A 6 -16.65 14.76 -14.13
C ASN A 6 -15.80 15.92 -13.58
N ARG A 7 -14.69 15.62 -12.88
CA ARG A 7 -13.81 16.62 -12.24
C ARG A 7 -12.56 16.92 -13.06
N GLY A 8 -12.24 16.11 -14.07
CA GLY A 8 -11.08 16.32 -14.93
C GLY A 8 -10.63 15.05 -15.65
N GLU A 9 -9.48 15.14 -16.30
CA GLU A 9 -8.88 14.00 -16.98
C GLU A 9 -8.36 12.97 -15.97
N ILE A 10 -8.77 11.72 -16.15
CA ILE A 10 -8.27 10.58 -15.38
C ILE A 10 -7.31 9.73 -16.21
N PRO A 11 -6.38 8.98 -15.59
CA PRO A 11 -5.52 8.07 -16.33
C PRO A 11 -6.36 7.05 -17.12
N PRO A 12 -6.10 6.84 -18.43
CA PRO A 12 -6.87 5.91 -19.26
C PRO A 12 -6.96 4.48 -18.70
N SER A 13 -5.93 4.04 -17.97
CA SER A 13 -5.93 2.72 -17.31
C SER A 13 -7.02 2.59 -16.24
N VAL A 14 -7.36 3.68 -15.54
CA VAL A 14 -8.45 3.71 -14.54
C VAL A 14 -9.80 3.60 -15.24
N GLU A 15 -9.98 4.33 -16.35
CA GLU A 15 -11.21 4.27 -17.16
C GLU A 15 -11.42 2.88 -17.78
N MET A 16 -10.37 2.29 -18.38
CA MET A 16 -10.41 0.94 -18.93
C MET A 16 -10.73 -0.11 -17.87
N THR A 17 -10.11 0.00 -16.68
CA THR A 17 -10.42 -0.90 -15.56
C THR A 17 -11.89 -0.80 -15.18
N ALA A 18 -12.41 0.42 -15.02
CA ALA A 18 -13.81 0.64 -14.66
C ALA A 18 -14.77 0.09 -15.72
N ALA A 19 -14.47 0.30 -17.00
CA ALA A 19 -15.28 -0.18 -18.12
C ALA A 19 -15.36 -1.71 -18.15
N PHE A 20 -14.24 -2.42 -17.95
CA PHE A 20 -14.26 -3.89 -17.88
C PHE A 20 -14.99 -4.41 -16.65
N ILE A 21 -14.73 -3.85 -15.46
CA ILE A 21 -15.38 -4.28 -14.22
C ILE A 21 -16.89 -4.04 -14.29
N GLU A 22 -17.32 -2.87 -14.77
CA GLU A 22 -18.75 -2.59 -14.97
C GLU A 22 -19.40 -3.60 -15.93
N LEU A 23 -18.70 -3.91 -17.03
CA LEU A 23 -19.20 -4.85 -18.03
C LEU A 23 -19.31 -6.27 -17.49
N ILE A 24 -18.28 -6.75 -16.78
CA ILE A 24 -18.24 -8.08 -16.16
C ILE A 24 -19.38 -8.22 -15.14
N ILE A 25 -19.50 -7.26 -14.22
CA ILE A 25 -20.56 -7.27 -13.20
C ILE A 25 -21.94 -7.24 -13.85
N ARG A 26 -22.14 -6.41 -14.89
CA ARG A 26 -23.42 -6.34 -15.61
C ARG A 26 -23.77 -7.65 -16.31
N ASP A 27 -22.78 -8.32 -16.91
CA ASP A 27 -22.97 -9.60 -17.57
C ASP A 27 -23.27 -10.72 -16.57
N GLU A 28 -22.59 -10.75 -15.42
CA GLU A 28 -22.87 -11.73 -14.35
C GLU A 28 -24.27 -11.57 -13.75
N GLN A 29 -24.70 -10.33 -13.50
CA GLN A 29 -25.99 -10.07 -12.83
C GLN A 29 -27.18 -10.03 -13.80
N PHE A 30 -26.97 -9.52 -15.01
CA PHE A 30 -28.05 -9.22 -15.95
C PHE A 30 -27.77 -9.74 -17.38
N GLY A 31 -26.78 -10.61 -17.57
CA GLY A 31 -26.44 -11.16 -18.89
C GLY A 31 -27.61 -11.89 -19.55
N HIS A 32 -28.51 -12.51 -18.77
CA HIS A 32 -29.72 -13.18 -19.28
C HIS A 32 -30.72 -12.22 -19.92
N HIS A 33 -30.69 -10.93 -19.56
CA HIS A 33 -31.55 -9.89 -20.12
C HIS A 33 -30.99 -9.30 -21.43
N HIS A 34 -29.77 -9.68 -21.82
CA HIS A 34 -29.13 -9.24 -23.05
C HIS A 34 -29.06 -10.39 -24.03
N SER A 35 -29.24 -10.10 -25.32
CA SER A 35 -28.97 -11.07 -26.37
C SER A 35 -27.48 -11.41 -26.40
N HIS A 36 -27.17 -12.63 -26.81
CA HIS A 36 -25.79 -13.08 -26.98
C HIS A 36 -24.99 -12.18 -27.95
N LYS A 37 -25.66 -11.52 -28.91
CA LYS A 37 -25.02 -10.57 -29.84
C LYS A 37 -24.66 -9.25 -29.15
N GLU A 38 -25.53 -8.72 -28.30
CA GLU A 38 -25.29 -7.48 -27.55
C GLU A 38 -24.08 -7.63 -26.63
N LEU A 39 -24.03 -8.69 -25.82
CA LEU A 39 -22.89 -8.94 -24.92
C LEU A 39 -21.58 -9.03 -25.71
N ARG A 40 -21.57 -9.76 -26.83
CA ARG A 40 -20.38 -9.87 -27.69
C ARG A 40 -19.92 -8.50 -28.22
N LEU A 41 -20.85 -7.64 -28.62
CA LEU A 41 -20.50 -6.30 -29.10
C LEU A 41 -19.97 -5.41 -27.96
N MET A 42 -20.55 -5.50 -26.76
CA MET A 42 -20.10 -4.75 -25.59
C MET A 42 -18.67 -5.13 -25.20
N TYR A 43 -18.37 -6.42 -25.08
CA TYR A 43 -17.02 -6.89 -24.75
C TYR A 43 -16.01 -6.57 -25.86
N ALA A 44 -16.39 -6.79 -27.12
CA ALA A 44 -15.52 -6.46 -28.24
C ALA A 44 -15.15 -4.97 -28.26
N MET A 45 -16.12 -4.08 -28.01
CA MET A 45 -15.85 -2.64 -27.93
C MET A 45 -14.91 -2.31 -26.76
N ALA A 46 -15.12 -2.88 -25.58
CA ALA A 46 -14.24 -2.68 -24.43
C ALA A 46 -12.79 -3.11 -24.72
N ILE A 47 -12.61 -4.27 -25.37
CA ILE A 47 -11.30 -4.80 -25.79
C ILE A 47 -10.64 -3.90 -26.83
N VAL A 48 -11.40 -3.45 -27.83
CA VAL A 48 -10.89 -2.53 -28.86
C VAL A 48 -10.42 -1.22 -28.23
N ARG A 49 -11.20 -0.66 -27.29
CA ARG A 49 -10.85 0.57 -26.56
C ARG A 49 -9.60 0.38 -25.70
N PHE A 50 -9.50 -0.75 -25.02
CA PHE A 50 -8.32 -1.13 -24.23
C PHE A 50 -7.06 -1.18 -25.08
N VAL A 51 -7.07 -1.96 -26.17
CA VAL A 51 -5.88 -2.12 -27.02
C VAL A 51 -5.50 -0.81 -27.69
N ASN A 52 -6.46 -0.10 -28.29
CA ASN A 52 -6.18 1.17 -28.96
C ASN A 52 -5.65 2.21 -27.94
N GLY A 53 -6.26 2.33 -26.77
CA GLY A 53 -5.82 3.30 -25.78
C GLY A 53 -4.44 3.00 -25.18
N LEU A 54 -4.02 1.73 -25.10
CA LEU A 54 -2.63 1.38 -24.74
C LEU A 54 -1.64 1.74 -25.86
N VAL A 55 -1.99 1.38 -27.10
CA VAL A 55 -1.17 1.64 -28.29
C VAL A 55 -0.96 3.14 -28.50
N ASP A 56 -2.03 3.92 -28.41
CA ASP A 56 -1.99 5.37 -28.65
C ASP A 56 -1.07 6.07 -27.64
N ARG A 57 -1.06 5.60 -26.39
CA ARG A 57 -0.17 6.13 -25.34
C ARG A 57 1.29 5.80 -25.59
N GLU A 58 1.59 4.63 -26.17
CA GLU A 58 2.96 4.21 -26.45
C GLU A 58 3.46 4.56 -27.85
N GLN A 59 2.58 5.09 -28.70
CA GLN A 59 2.96 5.64 -30.01
C GLN A 59 3.70 6.97 -29.84
N LYS A 60 4.93 6.88 -29.36
CA LYS A 60 5.84 8.01 -29.14
C LYS A 60 6.85 8.07 -30.29
N GLY A 61 6.86 9.17 -31.04
CA GLY A 61 7.86 9.43 -32.08
C GLY A 61 7.28 9.94 -33.41
N LYS A 62 8.18 10.29 -34.34
CA LYS A 62 7.82 10.84 -35.67
C LYS A 62 7.25 9.80 -36.65
N PHE A 63 7.56 8.51 -36.43
CA PHE A 63 7.12 7.42 -37.30
C PHE A 63 6.21 6.46 -36.53
N ALA A 64 5.14 6.04 -37.18
CA ALA A 64 4.19 5.10 -36.60
C ALA A 64 4.79 3.69 -36.50
N LYS A 65 4.81 3.13 -35.28
CA LYS A 65 5.10 1.71 -35.05
C LYS A 65 3.80 0.90 -35.19
N SER A 66 3.94 -0.36 -35.59
CA SER A 66 2.79 -1.27 -35.66
C SER A 66 2.28 -1.61 -34.27
N ILE A 67 0.97 -1.91 -34.17
CA ILE A 67 0.32 -2.32 -32.91
C ILE A 67 1.03 -3.54 -32.31
N GLN A 68 1.43 -4.51 -33.13
CA GLN A 68 2.17 -5.70 -32.69
C GLN A 68 3.54 -5.37 -32.08
N VAL A 69 4.24 -4.36 -32.60
CA VAL A 69 5.52 -3.91 -32.03
C VAL A 69 5.29 -3.19 -30.70
N LEU A 70 4.26 -2.32 -30.64
CA LEU A 70 3.92 -1.58 -29.42
C LEU A 70 3.45 -2.52 -28.30
N ALA A 71 2.59 -3.49 -28.60
CA ALA A 71 2.14 -4.50 -27.64
C ALA A 71 3.32 -5.25 -27.02
N ARG A 72 4.25 -5.74 -27.84
CA ARG A 72 5.46 -6.41 -27.36
C ARG A 72 6.33 -5.51 -26.48
N SER A 73 6.47 -4.23 -26.84
CA SER A 73 7.28 -3.29 -26.05
C SER A 73 6.71 -3.00 -24.66
N MET A 74 5.40 -3.15 -24.48
CA MET A 74 4.70 -2.98 -23.20
C MET A 74 4.56 -4.28 -22.40
N GLY A 75 4.94 -5.43 -22.96
CA GLY A 75 4.62 -6.73 -22.38
C GLY A 75 3.13 -7.09 -22.46
N LEU A 76 2.37 -6.49 -23.38
CA LEU A 76 0.98 -6.89 -23.65
C LEU A 76 0.99 -8.19 -24.48
N PRO A 77 0.28 -9.25 -24.05
CA PRO A 77 0.16 -10.47 -24.83
C PRO A 77 -0.38 -10.20 -26.24
N THR A 78 0.30 -10.71 -27.27
CA THR A 78 0.01 -10.38 -28.67
C THR A 78 -1.38 -10.81 -29.13
N TRP A 79 -1.97 -11.82 -28.48
CA TRP A 79 -3.31 -12.28 -28.79
C TRP A 79 -4.39 -11.21 -28.53
N PHE A 80 -4.13 -10.20 -27.68
CA PHE A 80 -5.03 -9.04 -27.57
C PHE A 80 -5.08 -8.21 -28.84
N VAL A 81 -3.97 -8.14 -29.58
CA VAL A 81 -3.92 -7.48 -30.90
C VAL A 81 -4.76 -8.25 -31.89
N ASP A 82 -4.68 -9.58 -31.86
CA ASP A 82 -5.47 -10.47 -32.71
C ASP A 82 -6.96 -10.37 -32.36
N LEU A 83 -7.30 -10.35 -31.08
CA LEU A 83 -8.67 -10.21 -30.59
C LEU A 83 -9.27 -8.86 -31.00
N ARG A 84 -8.49 -7.79 -30.93
CA ARG A 84 -8.86 -6.47 -31.46
C ARG A 84 -9.06 -6.53 -32.97
N HIS A 85 -8.14 -7.15 -33.72
CA HIS A 85 -8.23 -7.24 -35.17
C HIS A 85 -9.51 -7.98 -35.61
N ALA A 86 -9.77 -9.15 -35.00
CA ALA A 86 -10.95 -9.95 -35.26
C ALA A 86 -12.26 -9.20 -34.91
N SER A 87 -12.24 -8.43 -33.82
CA SER A 87 -13.40 -7.65 -33.37
C SER A 87 -13.72 -6.45 -34.28
N THR A 88 -12.77 -5.95 -35.06
CA THR A 88 -12.95 -4.78 -35.94
C THR A 88 -13.09 -5.12 -37.42
N HIS A 89 -12.38 -6.15 -37.90
CA HIS A 89 -12.22 -6.40 -39.33
C HIS A 89 -12.64 -7.81 -39.76
N GLU A 90 -12.78 -8.75 -38.83
CA GLU A 90 -13.13 -10.13 -39.15
C GLU A 90 -14.46 -10.55 -38.51
N ARG A 91 -14.63 -11.86 -38.32
CA ARG A 91 -15.77 -12.41 -37.59
C ARG A 91 -15.59 -12.15 -36.09
N LEU A 92 -16.58 -11.49 -35.51
CA LEU A 92 -16.64 -11.22 -34.07
C LEU A 92 -16.35 -12.50 -33.27
N PRO A 93 -15.46 -12.48 -32.26
CA PRO A 93 -15.15 -13.66 -31.46
C PRO A 93 -16.37 -14.18 -30.67
N SER A 94 -16.28 -15.41 -30.15
CA SER A 94 -17.35 -15.97 -29.31
C SER A 94 -17.43 -15.24 -27.97
N LEU A 95 -18.59 -15.28 -27.32
CA LEU A 95 -18.76 -14.60 -26.02
C LEU A 95 -17.81 -15.16 -24.95
N ILE A 96 -17.53 -16.46 -24.99
CA ILE A 96 -16.59 -17.12 -24.07
C ILE A 96 -15.18 -16.52 -24.23
N VAL A 97 -14.70 -16.39 -25.48
CA VAL A 97 -13.38 -15.80 -25.77
C VAL A 97 -13.32 -14.34 -25.34
N LEU A 98 -14.40 -13.59 -25.54
CA LEU A 98 -14.47 -12.18 -25.17
C LEU A 98 -14.51 -11.96 -23.64
N ARG A 99 -15.22 -12.81 -22.90
CA ARG A 99 -15.23 -12.80 -21.43
C ARG A 99 -13.85 -13.11 -20.87
N ASP A 100 -13.21 -14.14 -21.39
CA ASP A 100 -11.83 -14.48 -21.03
C ASP A 100 -10.85 -13.34 -21.35
N GLY A 101 -11.00 -12.71 -22.53
CA GLY A 101 -10.32 -11.47 -22.90
C GLY A 101 -10.47 -10.35 -21.88
N ALA A 102 -11.69 -10.09 -21.40
CA ALA A 102 -11.92 -9.07 -20.40
C ALA A 102 -11.23 -9.38 -19.06
N MET A 103 -11.33 -10.63 -18.57
CA MET A 103 -10.66 -11.04 -17.34
C MET A 103 -9.14 -10.87 -17.42
N GLN A 104 -8.54 -11.34 -18.53
CA GLN A 104 -7.11 -11.19 -18.75
C GLN A 104 -6.69 -9.72 -18.90
N ALA A 105 -7.52 -8.86 -19.50
CA ALA A 105 -7.25 -7.44 -19.61
C ALA A 105 -7.25 -6.75 -18.24
N VAL A 106 -8.19 -7.10 -17.36
CA VAL A 106 -8.24 -6.63 -15.97
C VAL A 106 -7.00 -7.07 -15.20
N ALA A 107 -6.61 -8.34 -15.31
CA ALA A 107 -5.39 -8.87 -14.67
C ALA A 107 -4.14 -8.13 -15.16
N TRP A 108 -4.04 -7.88 -16.47
CA TRP A 108 -2.92 -7.13 -17.03
C TRP A 108 -2.88 -5.68 -16.50
N LEU A 109 -4.03 -4.99 -16.43
CA LEU A 109 -4.15 -3.63 -15.87
C LEU A 109 -3.80 -3.59 -14.38
N HIS A 110 -4.21 -4.60 -13.61
CA HIS A 110 -3.83 -4.76 -12.22
C HIS A 110 -2.31 -4.74 -12.05
N ASP A 111 -1.60 -5.61 -12.78
CA ASP A 111 -0.15 -5.76 -12.63
C ASP A 111 0.63 -4.57 -13.19
N HIS A 112 0.22 -4.04 -14.35
CA HIS A 112 1.00 -3.06 -15.10
C HIS A 112 0.68 -1.60 -14.72
N TYR A 113 -0.50 -1.35 -14.15
CA TYR A 113 -0.90 -0.02 -13.68
C TYR A 113 -1.04 0.02 -12.16
N TRP A 114 -1.93 -0.76 -11.56
CA TRP A 114 -2.28 -0.60 -10.14
C TRP A 114 -1.13 -0.97 -9.20
N VAL A 115 -0.57 -2.18 -9.33
CA VAL A 115 0.57 -2.64 -8.52
C VAL A 115 1.78 -1.73 -8.71
N ARG A 116 2.06 -1.29 -9.94
CA ARG A 116 3.17 -0.39 -10.23
C ARG A 116 3.01 0.99 -9.57
N ASN A 117 1.81 1.56 -9.61
CA ASN A 117 1.55 2.85 -8.97
C ASN A 117 1.59 2.75 -7.45
N LEU A 118 1.10 1.65 -6.85
CA LEU A 118 1.22 1.42 -5.41
C LEU A 118 2.70 1.37 -4.98
N LYS A 119 3.51 0.56 -5.65
CA LYS A 119 4.96 0.48 -5.39
C LYS A 119 5.66 1.82 -5.60
N SER A 120 5.26 2.59 -6.62
CA SER A 120 5.83 3.92 -6.84
C SER A 120 5.45 4.90 -5.74
N THR A 121 4.25 4.81 -5.18
CA THR A 121 3.81 5.65 -4.07
C THR A 121 4.58 5.30 -2.81
N GLU A 122 4.72 4.01 -2.50
CA GLU A 122 5.55 3.53 -1.39
C GLU A 122 7.00 4.01 -1.53
N GLN A 123 7.59 3.89 -2.73
CA GLN A 123 8.95 4.39 -2.98
C GLN A 123 9.05 5.91 -2.82
N LYS A 124 8.07 6.67 -3.31
CA LYS A 124 8.04 8.14 -3.13
C LYS A 124 7.91 8.53 -1.67
N GLN A 125 7.10 7.81 -0.89
CA GLN A 125 6.99 7.99 0.56
C GLN A 125 8.33 7.67 1.26
N MET A 126 9.06 6.64 0.82
CA MET A 126 10.40 6.35 1.33
C MET A 126 11.44 7.42 0.96
N LEU A 127 11.30 8.07 -0.21
CA LEU A 127 12.16 9.15 -0.70
C LEU A 127 11.85 10.52 -0.07
N GLN A 128 10.61 10.73 0.40
CA GLN A 128 10.18 11.93 1.12
C GLN A 128 10.57 11.95 2.60
N HIS A 129 11.06 10.84 3.14
CA HIS A 129 11.49 10.74 4.54
C HIS A 129 12.67 11.69 4.80
N ASN A 130 12.47 12.72 5.62
CA ASN A 130 13.54 13.60 6.06
C ASN A 130 14.43 12.82 7.05
N PRO A 131 15.68 12.47 6.68
CA PRO A 131 16.55 11.68 7.56
C PRO A 131 16.83 12.41 8.89
N GLU A 132 16.64 13.74 8.93
CA GLU A 132 16.82 14.54 10.13
C GLU A 132 15.88 14.15 11.27
N ILE A 133 14.61 13.80 10.98
CA ILE A 133 13.63 13.44 12.01
C ILE A 133 14.09 12.16 12.73
N LYS A 134 14.48 11.15 11.97
CA LYS A 134 15.01 9.89 12.51
C LYS A 134 16.30 10.11 13.31
N VAL A 135 17.16 11.02 12.86
CA VAL A 135 18.39 11.38 13.57
C VAL A 135 18.06 12.06 14.91
N LYS A 136 17.18 13.07 14.93
CA LYS A 136 16.76 13.76 16.16
C LYS A 136 16.06 12.81 17.14
N LEU A 137 15.23 11.88 16.64
CA LEU A 137 14.59 10.85 17.48
C LEU A 137 15.62 9.90 18.12
N ASN A 138 16.70 9.55 17.40
CA ASN A 138 17.79 8.76 17.97
C ASN A 138 18.61 9.57 18.99
N GLN A 139 18.90 10.84 18.70
CA GLN A 139 19.57 11.75 19.64
C GLN A 139 18.77 11.87 20.94
N TYR A 140 17.45 12.06 20.85
CA TYR A 140 16.56 12.06 22.01
C TYR A 140 16.74 10.79 22.85
N LYS A 141 16.69 9.61 22.22
CA LYS A 141 16.85 8.32 22.93
C LYS A 141 18.18 8.23 23.67
N ASP A 142 19.26 8.70 23.06
CA ASP A 142 20.60 8.61 23.64
C ASP A 142 20.79 9.62 24.79
N CYS A 143 20.32 10.86 24.62
CA CYS A 143 20.29 11.86 25.68
C CYS A 143 19.43 11.38 26.87
N ARG A 144 18.24 10.83 26.61
CA ARG A 144 17.32 10.38 27.65
C ARG A 144 17.85 9.16 28.42
N LYS A 145 18.47 8.20 27.74
CA LYS A 145 19.14 7.06 28.41
C LYS A 145 20.29 7.53 29.30
N THR A 146 21.08 8.50 28.84
CA THR A 146 22.17 9.09 29.62
C THR A 146 21.61 9.79 30.87
N PHE A 147 20.55 10.58 30.73
CA PHE A 147 19.87 11.23 31.85
C PHE A 147 19.39 10.24 32.93
N ILE A 148 18.78 9.12 32.50
CA ILE A 148 18.35 8.06 33.43
C ILE A 148 19.56 7.40 34.11
N LYS A 149 20.63 7.11 33.36
CA LYS A 149 21.86 6.49 33.88
C LYS A 149 22.58 7.38 34.90
N GLU A 150 22.58 8.68 34.67
CA GLU A 150 23.21 9.69 35.53
C GLU A 150 22.31 10.13 36.71
N LYS A 151 21.24 9.38 37.00
CA LYS A 151 20.31 9.64 38.10
C LYS A 151 19.68 11.04 38.03
N TYR A 152 19.22 11.43 36.84
CA TYR A 152 18.38 12.60 36.63
C TYR A 152 19.10 13.95 36.84
N ASN A 153 20.36 14.05 36.41
CA ASN A 153 21.21 15.22 36.62
C ASN A 153 20.74 16.48 35.84
N ASP A 154 20.79 16.46 34.50
CA ASP A 154 20.41 17.60 33.65
C ASP A 154 19.39 17.17 32.56
N PRO A 155 18.15 17.66 32.59
CA PRO A 155 17.14 17.31 31.59
C PRO A 155 17.31 18.07 30.26
N THR A 156 18.08 19.16 30.25
CA THR A 156 18.21 20.07 29.09
C THR A 156 18.52 19.35 27.77
N PRO A 157 19.48 18.40 27.71
CA PRO A 157 19.87 17.79 26.43
C PRO A 157 18.73 17.07 25.70
N TYR A 158 17.91 16.28 26.42
CA TYR A 158 16.81 15.58 25.77
C TYR A 158 15.61 16.52 25.51
N VAL A 159 15.42 17.56 26.34
CA VAL A 159 14.36 18.56 26.13
C VAL A 159 14.62 19.38 24.87
N THR A 160 15.87 19.77 24.60
CA THR A 160 16.23 20.45 23.35
C THR A 160 15.96 19.57 22.13
N CYS A 161 16.20 18.26 22.20
CA CYS A 161 15.84 17.35 21.11
C CYS A 161 14.33 17.34 20.84
N ILE A 162 13.49 17.39 21.89
CA ILE A 162 12.03 17.47 21.75
C ILE A 162 11.65 18.79 21.07
N GLN A 163 12.18 19.92 21.53
CA GLN A 163 11.89 21.24 20.95
C GLN A 163 12.24 21.29 19.45
N SER A 164 13.42 20.78 19.08
CA SER A 164 13.82 20.70 17.66
C SER A 164 12.97 19.73 16.83
N LEU A 165 12.31 18.75 17.44
CA LEU A 165 11.34 17.91 16.73
C LEU A 165 10.03 18.68 16.53
N VAL A 166 9.55 19.39 17.55
CA VAL A 166 8.34 20.22 17.50
C VAL A 166 8.45 21.32 16.43
N GLU A 167 9.61 21.95 16.30
CA GLU A 167 9.87 22.96 15.26
C GLU A 167 9.74 22.42 13.82
N LEU A 168 9.87 21.11 13.62
CA LEU A 168 9.74 20.44 12.33
C LEU A 168 8.34 19.85 12.09
N MET A 169 7.42 19.96 13.07
CA MET A 169 6.09 19.35 12.98
C MET A 169 5.14 20.13 12.06
N ASN A 170 4.46 19.38 11.21
CA ASN A 170 3.22 19.74 10.53
C ASN A 170 2.39 18.46 10.36
N ASP A 171 1.11 18.57 10.00
CA ASP A 171 0.22 17.39 9.88
C ASP A 171 0.79 16.28 8.99
N ASP A 172 1.39 16.63 7.84
CA ASP A 172 1.98 15.66 6.92
C ASP A 172 3.17 14.93 7.55
N VAL A 173 4.07 15.66 8.20
CA VAL A 173 5.27 15.11 8.87
C VAL A 173 4.89 14.22 10.04
N ILE A 174 3.85 14.59 10.79
CA ILE A 174 3.37 13.79 11.93
C ILE A 174 2.87 12.43 11.45
N HIS A 175 1.94 12.43 10.48
CA HIS A 175 1.31 11.22 9.98
C HIS A 175 2.24 10.35 9.15
N GLN A 176 3.14 10.95 8.36
CA GLN A 176 3.98 10.20 7.41
C GLN A 176 5.36 9.84 7.97
N GLU A 177 5.86 10.56 8.97
CA GLU A 177 7.22 10.37 9.48
C GLU A 177 7.27 10.05 10.97
N ILE A 178 6.79 10.96 11.84
CA ILE A 178 6.96 10.83 13.29
C ILE A 178 6.19 9.63 13.84
N ILE A 179 4.88 9.54 13.58
CA ILE A 179 4.06 8.43 14.09
C ILE A 179 4.57 7.08 13.56
N PRO A 180 4.82 6.89 12.25
CA PRO A 180 5.39 5.63 11.76
C PRO A 180 6.72 5.24 12.40
N LEU A 181 7.61 6.21 12.67
CA LEU A 181 8.88 5.95 13.37
C LEU A 181 8.68 5.56 14.84
N LEU A 182 7.71 6.18 15.51
CA LEU A 182 7.36 5.84 16.89
C LEU A 182 6.71 4.46 16.98
N LEU A 183 5.76 4.13 16.11
CA LEU A 183 5.09 2.82 16.11
C LEU A 183 5.99 1.71 15.52
N GLY A 184 7.10 2.05 14.87
CA GLY A 184 8.04 1.10 14.29
C GLY A 184 8.91 0.36 15.33
N VAL A 185 9.52 -0.75 14.90
CA VAL A 185 10.51 -1.47 15.72
C VAL A 185 11.74 -0.60 15.95
N GLY A 186 12.07 -0.34 17.21
CA GLY A 186 13.12 0.60 17.64
C GLY A 186 12.58 1.98 18.07
N GLY A 187 11.27 2.20 17.90
CA GLY A 187 10.49 3.26 18.55
C GLY A 187 9.89 2.75 19.88
N LEU A 188 8.58 2.94 20.04
CA LEU A 188 7.80 2.45 21.18
C LEU A 188 7.88 0.93 21.31
N VAL A 189 7.98 0.19 20.20
CA VAL A 189 8.21 -1.26 20.23
C VAL A 189 9.72 -1.56 20.25
N PRO A 190 10.29 -2.16 21.31
CA PRO A 190 11.72 -2.41 21.39
C PRO A 190 12.25 -3.37 20.32
N THR A 191 13.51 -3.18 19.90
CA THR A 191 14.19 -4.12 18.98
C THR A 191 14.39 -5.50 19.62
N SER A 192 14.71 -5.55 20.92
CA SER A 192 14.88 -6.80 21.64
C SER A 192 13.52 -7.40 22.01
N LYS A 193 13.23 -8.61 21.52
CA LYS A 193 12.00 -9.35 21.84
C LYS A 193 11.83 -9.59 23.35
N LYS A 194 12.92 -9.69 24.12
CA LYS A 194 12.87 -9.87 25.59
C LYS A 194 12.30 -8.66 26.33
N LYS A 195 12.30 -7.47 25.70
CA LYS A 195 11.77 -6.23 26.27
C LYS A 195 10.34 -5.91 25.80
N ARG A 196 9.77 -6.76 24.94
CA ARG A 196 8.41 -6.64 24.42
C ARG A 196 7.42 -7.29 25.39
N ALA A 197 6.18 -6.84 25.34
CA ALA A 197 5.10 -7.51 26.05
C ALA A 197 4.92 -8.94 25.54
N SER A 198 4.48 -9.82 26.44
CA SER A 198 4.19 -11.23 26.13
C SER A 198 2.73 -11.51 26.41
N ALA A 199 2.17 -12.57 25.83
CA ALA A 199 0.78 -12.95 26.07
C ALA A 199 0.53 -13.31 27.55
N GLU A 200 1.54 -13.87 28.21
CA GLU A 200 1.49 -14.23 29.63
C GLU A 200 1.53 -12.99 30.54
N HIS A 201 2.29 -11.98 30.12
CA HIS A 201 2.52 -10.74 30.88
C HIS A 201 2.34 -9.55 29.93
N MET A 202 1.06 -9.15 29.74
CA MET A 202 0.63 -8.01 28.94
C MET A 202 0.97 -6.69 29.65
N GLN A 203 2.25 -6.47 29.94
CA GLN A 203 2.76 -5.30 30.62
C GLN A 203 3.93 -4.69 29.87
N ILE A 204 3.92 -3.36 29.81
CA ILE A 204 5.03 -2.57 29.26
C ILE A 204 6.08 -2.37 30.36
N SER A 205 7.36 -2.53 30.03
CA SER A 205 8.43 -2.34 31.00
C SER A 205 8.49 -0.90 31.52
N LYS A 206 8.70 -0.70 32.82
CA LYS A 206 8.81 0.64 33.44
C LYS A 206 9.87 1.51 32.76
N GLY A 207 11.00 0.91 32.35
CA GLY A 207 12.06 1.63 31.65
C GLY A 207 11.64 2.13 30.26
N LEU A 208 10.66 1.49 29.60
CA LEU A 208 10.13 1.95 28.33
C LEU A 208 9.20 3.16 28.53
N ILE A 209 8.38 3.13 29.59
CA ILE A 209 7.54 4.25 30.00
C ILE A 209 8.44 5.46 30.34
N GLU A 210 9.44 5.29 31.21
CA GLU A 210 10.37 6.37 31.58
C GLU A 210 11.16 6.96 30.39
N LEU A 211 11.42 6.14 29.37
CA LEU A 211 12.13 6.54 28.17
C LEU A 211 11.26 7.40 27.24
N TRP A 212 9.99 7.04 27.04
CA TRP A 212 9.15 7.65 25.99
C TRP A 212 8.14 8.66 26.49
N THR A 213 7.70 8.60 27.76
CA THR A 213 6.69 9.52 28.31
C THR A 213 7.03 11.00 28.07
N PRO A 214 8.26 11.49 28.33
CA PRO A 214 8.55 12.91 28.13
C PRO A 214 8.52 13.33 26.66
N LEU A 215 8.87 12.44 25.72
CA LEU A 215 8.78 12.75 24.29
C LEU A 215 7.34 12.89 23.88
N ILE A 216 6.49 11.91 24.22
CA ILE A 216 5.07 11.92 23.82
C ILE A 216 4.38 13.17 24.39
N GLN A 217 4.62 13.48 25.67
CA GLN A 217 4.09 14.68 26.31
C GLN A 217 4.57 15.95 25.62
N GLY A 218 5.88 16.07 25.36
CA GLY A 218 6.41 17.27 24.72
C GLY A 218 5.99 17.45 23.26
N LEU A 219 5.72 16.36 22.52
CA LEU A 219 5.13 16.43 21.17
C LEU A 219 3.66 16.83 21.22
N ASP A 220 2.89 16.35 22.20
CA ASP A 220 1.48 16.71 22.42
C ASP A 220 1.30 18.16 22.89
N ASP A 221 2.20 18.64 23.76
CA ASP A 221 2.26 20.06 24.15
C ASP A 221 2.65 20.96 22.97
N GLY A 222 3.51 20.46 22.08
CA GLY A 222 4.00 21.19 20.90
C GLY A 222 3.03 21.21 19.72
N PHE A 223 2.18 20.19 19.61
CA PHE A 223 1.19 20.04 18.54
C PHE A 223 -0.12 19.48 19.12
N PRO A 224 -1.16 20.33 19.27
CA PRO A 224 -2.46 19.89 19.75
C PRO A 224 -2.98 18.70 18.93
N ASP A 225 -3.58 17.72 19.59
CA ASP A 225 -4.13 16.48 19.02
C ASP A 225 -3.10 15.42 18.60
N PHE A 226 -1.79 15.63 18.79
CA PHE A 226 -0.79 14.59 18.50
C PHE A 226 -1.08 13.27 19.20
N GLY A 227 -1.47 13.30 20.47
CA GLY A 227 -1.84 12.11 21.24
C GLY A 227 -3.06 11.39 20.65
N GLN A 228 -4.06 12.13 20.21
CA GLN A 228 -5.24 11.57 19.54
C GLN A 228 -4.86 10.92 18.20
N GLN A 229 -4.02 11.57 17.39
CA GLN A 229 -3.54 11.02 16.13
C GLN A 229 -2.70 9.75 16.35
N LEU A 230 -1.82 9.75 17.36
CA LEU A 230 -0.99 8.60 17.72
C LEU A 230 -1.87 7.39 18.11
N VAL A 231 -2.87 7.60 18.96
CA VAL A 231 -3.79 6.53 19.38
C VAL A 231 -4.63 6.05 18.20
N SER A 232 -5.13 6.95 17.34
CA SER A 232 -5.86 6.55 16.13
C SER A 232 -5.00 5.63 15.24
N CYS A 233 -3.74 6.00 14.99
CA CYS A 233 -2.83 5.17 14.21
C CYS A 233 -2.45 3.84 14.89
N MET A 234 -2.41 3.80 16.23
CA MET A 234 -2.26 2.54 16.97
C MET A 234 -3.48 1.64 16.76
N ILE A 235 -4.69 2.19 16.87
CA ILE A 235 -5.93 1.45 16.63
C ILE A 235 -5.97 0.94 15.19
N ASP A 236 -5.64 1.77 14.19
CA ASP A 236 -5.59 1.36 12.78
C ASP A 236 -4.59 0.21 12.53
N LYS A 237 -3.50 0.14 13.32
CA LYS A 237 -2.54 -0.97 13.25
C LYS A 237 -3.02 -2.23 13.96
N LEU A 238 -3.83 -2.09 15.01
CA LEU A 238 -4.42 -3.20 15.75
C LEU A 238 -5.69 -3.74 15.08
N ASP A 239 -6.38 -2.89 14.30
CA ASP A 239 -7.56 -3.25 13.51
C ASP A 239 -7.12 -4.12 12.33
N ALA A 240 -6.98 -5.42 12.61
CA ALA A 240 -6.90 -6.44 11.59
C ALA A 240 -8.25 -6.50 10.89
N LYS A 241 -8.43 -5.71 9.83
CA LYS A 241 -9.56 -5.85 8.91
C LYS A 241 -9.56 -7.28 8.36
N ASP A 242 -10.35 -8.15 8.96
CA ASP A 242 -10.85 -9.45 8.49
C ASP A 242 -9.89 -10.48 7.87
N ASP A 243 -8.57 -10.34 7.97
CA ASP A 243 -7.63 -11.40 7.55
C ASP A 243 -7.38 -12.38 8.70
N PHE A 244 -8.36 -13.25 8.98
CA PHE A 244 -8.13 -14.47 9.75
C PHE A 244 -7.20 -15.40 8.96
N GLU A 245 -5.89 -15.19 9.07
CA GLU A 245 -4.93 -16.13 8.50
C GLU A 245 -4.98 -17.44 9.28
N ILE A 246 -5.48 -18.47 8.61
CA ILE A 246 -5.50 -19.83 9.14
C ILE A 246 -4.04 -20.26 9.37
N ASN A 247 -3.71 -20.58 10.62
CA ASN A 247 -2.38 -21.06 10.98
C ASN A 247 -2.10 -22.43 10.34
N GLN A 248 -1.48 -22.41 9.16
CA GLN A 248 -1.19 -23.61 8.38
C GLN A 248 -0.23 -24.56 9.11
N VAL A 249 0.58 -24.07 10.05
CA VAL A 249 1.48 -24.91 10.85
C VAL A 249 0.70 -25.75 11.88
N LEU A 250 -0.41 -25.21 12.42
CA LEU A 250 -1.30 -25.97 13.29
C LEU A 250 -2.13 -27.01 12.52
N LEU A 251 -2.49 -26.73 11.26
CA LEU A 251 -3.27 -27.65 10.43
C LEU A 251 -2.42 -28.67 9.66
N ASN A 252 -1.18 -28.32 9.33
CA ASN A 252 -0.28 -29.15 8.56
C ASN A 252 1.09 -29.25 9.26
N PRO A 253 1.38 -30.36 9.95
CA PRO A 253 2.66 -30.55 10.65
C PRO A 253 3.88 -30.57 9.71
N TYR A 254 3.68 -30.69 8.39
CA TYR A 254 4.74 -30.61 7.39
C TYR A 254 4.97 -29.20 6.84
N ALA A 255 4.11 -28.22 7.15
CA ALA A 255 4.28 -26.83 6.72
C ALA A 255 5.55 -26.18 7.30
N ALA A 256 6.09 -26.72 8.40
CA ALA A 256 7.37 -26.30 8.98
C ALA A 256 8.58 -26.53 8.04
N PHE A 257 8.44 -27.37 7.02
CA PHE A 257 9.49 -27.67 6.03
C PHE A 257 9.34 -26.88 4.72
N ALA A 258 8.26 -26.12 4.54
CA ALA A 258 8.14 -25.19 3.42
C ALA A 258 9.08 -24.00 3.68
N THR A 259 9.89 -23.65 2.69
CA THR A 259 10.85 -22.53 2.80
C THR A 259 10.09 -21.24 3.12
N LYS A 260 10.39 -20.62 4.26
CA LYS A 260 9.93 -19.27 4.61
C LYS A 260 10.62 -18.26 3.68
N ASP A 261 10.16 -18.15 2.44
CA ASP A 261 10.69 -17.18 1.45
C ASP A 261 9.98 -15.82 1.49
N GLY A 262 9.15 -15.56 2.50
CA GLY A 262 8.63 -14.23 2.81
C GLY A 262 9.33 -13.67 4.05
N ALA A 263 9.98 -12.52 3.94
CA ALA A 263 10.37 -11.75 5.13
C ALA A 263 9.09 -11.44 5.93
N GLU A 264 8.85 -12.19 7.01
CA GLU A 264 7.72 -11.97 7.92
C GLU A 264 7.71 -10.50 8.34
N ASP A 265 6.62 -9.80 8.02
CA ASP A 265 6.43 -8.43 8.47
C ASP A 265 6.48 -8.40 10.00
N VAL A 266 7.55 -7.82 10.54
CA VAL A 266 7.81 -7.78 11.99
C VAL A 266 6.72 -7.00 12.73
N THR A 267 5.99 -6.12 12.03
CA THR A 267 4.85 -5.36 12.58
C THR A 267 3.56 -6.17 12.66
N LYS A 268 3.52 -7.37 12.07
CA LYS A 268 2.40 -8.34 12.24
C LYS A 268 2.68 -9.40 13.31
N ALA A 269 3.89 -9.43 13.88
CA ALA A 269 4.25 -10.42 14.89
C ALA A 269 3.45 -10.22 16.21
N PRO A 270 2.98 -11.27 16.89
CA PRO A 270 2.21 -11.13 18.13
C PRO A 270 2.92 -10.30 19.21
N SER A 271 4.23 -10.48 19.38
CA SER A 271 5.03 -9.68 20.33
C SER A 271 5.08 -8.19 20.00
N TYR A 272 4.92 -7.81 18.72
CA TYR A 272 4.83 -6.41 18.31
C TYR A 272 3.46 -5.86 18.69
N LEU A 273 2.38 -6.54 18.27
CA LEU A 273 1.00 -6.12 18.51
C LEU A 273 0.65 -6.04 20.00
N LEU A 274 1.18 -6.96 20.82
CA LEU A 274 0.97 -6.94 22.28
C LEU A 274 1.75 -5.81 22.98
N THR A 275 2.81 -5.29 22.37
CA THR A 275 3.61 -4.20 22.94
C THR A 275 3.04 -2.83 22.58
N LEU A 276 2.44 -2.74 21.39
CA LEU A 276 1.74 -1.57 20.90
C LEU A 276 0.49 -1.30 21.76
#